data_AF-A0A4S2RC92-F1
#
_entry.id   AF-A0A4S2RC92-F1
#
_cell.length_a   1.000
_cell.length_b   1.000
_cell.length_c   1.000
_cell.angle_alpha   90.00
_cell.angle_beta   90.00
_cell.angle_gamma   90.00
#
_symmetry.space_group_name_H-M   'P 1'
#
loop_
_entity.id
_entity.type
_entity.pdbx_description
1 polymer ?
#
loop_
_entity_poly.entity_id
_entity_poly.type
_entity_poly.pdbx_seq_one_letter_code
_entity_poly.pdbx_strand_id
1 'polypeptide(L)'
;MALAQPEPSGLLPQRAAPLRGALATTACMETLQVGYLHAVAAAAGCSLSQPFPDNGIDWHVSHGAPGHVVDDEVTIKVQLKCTYRIPARPPGPAFSFTLDNAHLVKLARTPVSVHKILVVMLVPRSRDDWLRAGPDSLDLRHRCYWTNPAGHPVTGRHRTTVRLLTSRIFDDRALCEIMTRVGAGGRP
;
A
#
# COMPACT_ATOMS: atom_id res chain seq x y z
N MET A 1 31.99 59.72 14.23
CA MET A 1 30.66 59.09 14.29
C MET A 1 30.78 57.69 13.72
N ALA A 2 30.59 56.68 14.56
CA ALA A 2 30.61 55.27 14.18
C ALA A 2 29.23 54.88 13.65
N LEU A 3 29.17 54.23 12.49
CA LEU A 3 27.99 53.53 12.01
C LEU A 3 28.31 52.04 12.05
N ALA A 4 27.65 51.35 12.98
CA ALA A 4 27.77 49.93 13.23
C ALA A 4 27.31 49.12 12.01
N GLN A 5 28.05 48.05 11.70
CA GLN A 5 27.63 47.06 10.73
C GLN A 5 26.48 46.21 11.28
N PRO A 6 25.55 45.71 10.44
CA PRO A 6 24.54 44.76 10.89
C PRO A 6 25.17 43.39 11.11
N GLU A 7 24.80 42.77 12.24
CA GLU A 7 25.22 41.45 12.72
C GLU A 7 25.04 40.34 11.67
N PRO A 8 25.91 39.30 11.68
CA PRO A 8 25.81 38.19 10.75
C PRO A 8 24.58 37.33 11.05
N SER A 9 23.83 37.00 9.99
CA SER A 9 22.70 36.08 10.00
C SER A 9 23.01 34.81 10.81
N GLY A 10 22.32 34.67 11.94
CA GLY A 10 22.33 33.43 12.71
C GLY A 10 21.83 32.27 11.84
N LEU A 11 22.74 31.39 11.46
CA LEU A 11 22.43 30.07 10.95
C LEU A 11 21.59 29.36 12.03
N LEU A 12 20.32 29.12 11.75
CA LEU A 12 19.48 28.25 12.58
C LEU A 12 20.25 26.95 12.83
N PRO A 13 20.34 26.46 14.07
CA PRO A 13 21.04 25.21 14.34
C PRO A 13 20.41 24.11 13.49
N GLN A 14 21.22 23.49 12.63
CA GLN A 14 20.82 22.29 11.90
C GLN A 14 20.35 21.29 12.93
N ARG A 15 19.04 21.03 12.96
CA ARG A 15 18.45 20.06 13.87
C ARG A 15 19.13 18.73 13.57
N ALA A 16 19.89 18.22 14.55
CA ALA A 16 20.58 16.96 14.41
C ALA A 16 19.59 15.87 13.97
N ALA A 17 20.02 14.97 13.09
CA ALA A 17 19.17 13.89 12.63
C ALA A 17 18.60 13.13 13.85
N PRO A 18 17.29 12.87 13.89
CA PRO A 18 16.69 12.24 15.05
C PRO A 18 17.26 10.83 15.24
N LEU A 19 17.51 10.45 16.49
CA LEU A 19 17.88 9.07 16.81
C LEU A 19 16.68 8.14 16.53
N ARG A 20 16.83 7.25 15.55
CA ARG A 20 15.80 6.27 15.17
C ARG A 20 16.06 4.91 15.82
N GLY A 21 15.00 4.16 16.10
CA GLY A 21 15.10 2.78 16.59
C GLY A 21 15.75 1.82 15.59
N ALA A 22 16.28 0.70 16.10
CA ALA A 22 17.13 -0.25 15.36
C ALA A 22 16.37 -1.31 14.53
N LEU A 23 15.05 -1.21 14.39
CA LEU A 23 14.27 -2.15 13.59
C LEU A 23 14.70 -2.13 12.11
N ALA A 24 14.70 -3.30 11.49
CA ALA A 24 15.00 -3.45 10.07
C ALA A 24 14.06 -2.58 9.22
N THR A 25 14.62 -1.88 8.23
CA THR A 25 13.83 -0.99 7.36
C THR A 25 12.65 -1.70 6.71
N THR A 26 12.80 -2.97 6.32
CA THR A 26 11.72 -3.78 5.73
C THR A 26 10.57 -4.02 6.71
N ALA A 27 10.85 -4.26 8.00
CA ALA A 27 9.82 -4.38 9.02
C ALA A 27 9.10 -3.04 9.23
N CYS A 28 9.82 -1.92 9.23
CA CYS A 28 9.20 -0.60 9.30
C CYS A 28 8.33 -0.28 8.06
N MET A 29 8.73 -0.75 6.88
CA MET A 29 7.94 -0.62 5.64
C MET A 29 6.63 -1.41 5.72
N GLU A 30 6.68 -2.61 6.29
CA GLU A 30 5.51 -3.44 6.54
C GLU A 30 4.56 -2.75 7.53
N THR A 31 5.07 -2.27 8.67
CA THR A 31 4.27 -1.50 9.64
C THR A 31 3.62 -0.27 9.02
N LEU A 32 4.37 0.48 8.19
CA LEU A 32 3.84 1.66 7.50
C LEU A 32 2.68 1.28 6.55
N GLN A 33 2.83 0.21 5.78
CA GLN A 33 1.80 -0.25 4.86
C GLN A 33 0.56 -0.80 5.59
N VAL A 34 0.76 -1.51 6.70
CA VAL A 34 -0.34 -1.96 7.57
C VAL A 34 -1.10 -0.76 8.11
N GLY A 35 -0.41 0.27 8.61
CA GLY A 35 -1.05 1.51 9.07
C GLY A 35 -1.87 2.21 7.97
N TYR A 36 -1.34 2.24 6.74
CA TYR A 36 -2.08 2.77 5.59
C TYR A 36 -3.34 1.95 5.27
N LEU A 37 -3.25 0.61 5.29
CA LEU A 37 -4.40 -0.26 5.06
C LEU A 37 -5.50 -0.01 6.10
N HIS A 38 -5.13 0.17 7.38
CA HIS A 38 -6.10 0.50 8.43
C HIS A 38 -6.79 1.84 8.17
N ALA A 39 -6.05 2.87 7.76
CA ALA A 39 -6.63 4.17 7.43
C ALA A 39 -7.61 4.08 6.24
N VAL A 40 -7.23 3.38 5.17
CA VAL A 40 -8.08 3.15 4.00
C VAL A 40 -9.33 2.34 4.36
N ALA A 41 -9.18 1.26 5.12
CA ALA A 41 -10.30 0.42 5.52
C ALA A 41 -11.28 1.18 6.43
N ALA A 42 -10.77 1.96 7.39
CA ALA A 42 -11.61 2.78 8.25
C ALA A 42 -12.40 3.83 7.47
N ALA A 43 -11.77 4.53 6.52
CA ALA A 43 -12.44 5.49 5.65
C ALA A 43 -13.47 4.85 4.71
N ALA A 44 -13.22 3.62 4.26
CA ALA A 44 -14.14 2.84 3.43
C ALA A 44 -15.22 2.08 4.23
N GLY A 45 -15.26 2.19 5.56
CA GLY A 45 -16.21 1.45 6.41
C GLY A 45 -16.02 -0.08 6.35
N CYS A 46 -14.81 -0.56 6.08
CA CYS A 46 -14.48 -1.97 5.99
C CYS A 46 -13.91 -2.51 7.30
N SER A 47 -14.17 -3.79 7.60
CA SER A 47 -13.49 -4.50 8.69
C SER A 47 -12.22 -5.18 8.19
N LEU A 48 -11.24 -5.35 9.10
CA LEU A 48 -9.96 -5.98 8.82
C LEU A 48 -9.74 -7.18 9.75
N SER A 49 -9.26 -8.28 9.20
CA SER A 49 -8.79 -9.43 9.99
C SER A 49 -7.53 -10.04 9.39
N GLN A 50 -6.64 -10.55 10.25
CA GLN A 50 -5.44 -11.27 9.81
C GLN A 50 -5.72 -12.78 9.82
N PRO A 51 -5.28 -13.53 8.79
CA PRO A 51 -5.44 -14.97 8.79
C PRO A 51 -4.53 -15.60 9.85
N PHE A 52 -5.08 -16.58 10.58
CA PHE A 52 -4.33 -17.39 11.55
C PHE A 52 -4.59 -18.88 11.30
N PRO A 53 -3.54 -19.71 11.10
CA PRO A 53 -2.15 -19.30 10.92
C PRO A 53 -1.94 -18.51 9.62
N ASP A 54 -0.85 -17.74 9.53
CA ASP A 54 -0.46 -17.07 8.28
C ASP A 54 -0.27 -18.13 7.19
N ASN A 55 -0.90 -17.88 6.05
CA ASN A 55 -0.84 -18.77 4.90
C ASN A 55 -0.21 -18.11 3.67
N GLY A 56 0.33 -16.89 3.78
CA GLY A 56 0.85 -16.09 2.66
C GLY A 56 -0.22 -15.22 2.01
N ILE A 57 -1.15 -14.70 2.80
CA ILE A 57 -2.07 -13.57 2.49
C ILE A 57 -2.05 -12.73 3.76
N ASP A 58 -1.88 -11.42 3.65
CA ASP A 58 -1.62 -10.62 4.84
C ASP A 58 -2.92 -10.22 5.56
N TRP A 59 -3.99 -9.92 4.80
CA TRP A 59 -5.24 -9.42 5.35
C TRP A 59 -6.48 -9.95 4.62
N HIS A 60 -7.56 -10.11 5.37
CA HIS A 60 -8.92 -10.14 4.86
C HIS A 60 -9.56 -8.79 5.12
N VAL A 61 -10.24 -8.27 4.11
CA VAL A 61 -11.03 -7.03 4.18
C VAL A 61 -12.46 -7.40 3.89
N SER A 62 -13.38 -7.10 4.80
CA SER A 62 -14.82 -7.30 4.58
C SER A 62 -15.57 -5.98 4.51
N HIS A 63 -16.63 -5.95 3.71
CA HIS A 63 -17.49 -4.79 3.53
C HIS A 63 -18.95 -5.24 3.54
N GLY A 64 -19.69 -4.81 4.56
CA GLY A 64 -21.13 -5.05 4.67
C GLY A 64 -21.93 -3.92 4.02
N ALA A 65 -22.84 -4.24 3.11
CA ALA A 65 -23.71 -3.25 2.47
C ALA A 65 -25.04 -3.87 1.99
N PRO A 66 -26.18 -3.16 2.13
CA PRO A 66 -27.48 -3.66 1.66
C PRO A 66 -27.57 -3.92 0.15
N GLY A 67 -26.64 -3.36 -0.65
CA GLY A 67 -26.60 -3.52 -2.10
C GLY A 67 -25.87 -4.77 -2.59
N HIS A 68 -25.32 -5.59 -1.70
CA HIS A 68 -24.68 -6.85 -2.07
C HIS A 68 -25.74 -7.90 -2.41
N VAL A 69 -25.44 -8.74 -3.40
CA VAL A 69 -26.45 -9.57 -4.10
C VAL A 69 -26.54 -10.99 -3.55
N VAL A 70 -25.44 -11.53 -3.00
CA VAL A 70 -25.37 -12.92 -2.51
C VAL A 70 -25.52 -12.97 -1.00
N ASP A 71 -24.66 -12.25 -0.29
CA ASP A 71 -24.66 -12.08 1.16
C ASP A 71 -24.67 -10.58 1.48
N ASP A 72 -25.02 -10.19 2.70
CA ASP A 72 -24.97 -8.80 3.17
C ASP A 72 -23.53 -8.29 3.41
N GLU A 73 -22.55 -9.20 3.41
CA GLU A 73 -21.12 -8.93 3.50
C GLU A 73 -20.35 -9.60 2.35
N VAL A 74 -19.36 -8.90 1.80
CA VAL A 74 -18.35 -9.51 0.94
C VAL A 74 -16.95 -9.34 1.49
N THR A 75 -16.11 -10.34 1.25
CA THR A 75 -14.70 -10.35 1.66
C THR A 75 -13.78 -10.41 0.45
N ILE A 76 -12.67 -9.67 0.50
CA ILE A 76 -11.50 -9.87 -0.37
C ILE A 76 -10.27 -10.16 0.47
N LYS A 77 -9.31 -10.84 -0.15
CA LYS A 77 -7.99 -11.13 0.41
C LYS A 77 -6.97 -10.16 -0.16
N VAL A 78 -6.13 -9.58 0.69
CA VAL A 78 -5.15 -8.57 0.32
C VAL A 78 -3.76 -9.08 0.66
N GLN A 79 -2.88 -9.10 -0.34
CA GLN A 79 -1.44 -9.19 -0.14
C GLN A 79 -0.82 -7.81 -0.27
N LEU A 80 -0.09 -7.42 0.77
CA LEU A 80 0.70 -6.22 0.86
C LEU A 80 2.14 -6.50 0.40
N LYS A 81 2.69 -5.57 -0.38
CA LYS A 81 4.12 -5.47 -0.67
C LYS A 81 4.54 -4.01 -0.61
N CYS A 82 5.68 -3.72 0.02
CA CYS A 82 6.24 -2.38 0.07
C CYS A 82 7.65 -2.37 -0.53
N THR A 83 8.01 -1.34 -1.30
CA THR A 83 9.34 -1.19 -1.87
C THR A 83 9.80 0.26 -1.99
N TYR A 84 11.09 0.51 -1.77
CA TYR A 84 11.78 1.75 -2.13
C TYR A 84 12.61 1.61 -3.42
N ARG A 85 12.66 0.41 -4.02
CA ARG A 85 13.48 0.13 -5.21
C ARG A 85 12.89 0.75 -6.48
N ILE A 86 11.59 1.03 -6.46
CA ILE A 86 10.87 1.73 -7.52
C ILE A 86 10.61 3.15 -7.01
N PRO A 87 10.83 4.20 -7.82
CA PRO A 87 10.54 5.57 -7.41
C PRO A 87 9.09 5.73 -6.94
N ALA A 88 8.86 6.50 -5.88
CA ALA A 88 7.52 6.75 -5.33
C ALA A 88 6.53 7.33 -6.36
N ARG A 89 7.05 7.95 -7.41
CA ARG A 89 6.31 8.39 -8.61
C ARG A 89 6.97 7.77 -9.84
N PRO A 90 6.58 6.55 -10.24
CA PRO A 90 7.12 5.91 -11.43
C PRO A 90 6.78 6.75 -12.67
N PRO A 91 7.70 6.87 -13.65
CA PRO A 91 7.38 7.53 -14.91
C PRO A 91 6.42 6.65 -15.73
N GLY A 92 5.41 7.27 -16.34
CA GLY A 92 4.51 6.62 -17.29
C GLY A 92 3.27 5.94 -16.69
N PRO A 93 2.51 5.20 -17.52
CA PRO A 93 1.19 4.67 -17.16
C PRO A 93 1.25 3.38 -16.33
N ALA A 94 2.44 2.79 -16.16
CA ALA A 94 2.62 1.52 -15.47
C ALA A 94 4.06 1.31 -14.97
N PHE A 95 4.22 0.41 -14.00
CA PHE A 95 5.53 -0.07 -13.55
C PHE A 95 5.53 -1.58 -13.36
N SER A 96 6.74 -2.15 -13.37
CA SER A 96 6.98 -3.59 -13.20
C SER A 96 7.31 -3.92 -11.76
N PHE A 97 6.68 -4.97 -11.22
CA PHE A 97 6.95 -5.48 -9.89
C PHE A 97 7.16 -6.99 -9.92
N THR A 98 8.24 -7.48 -9.33
CA THR A 98 8.63 -8.90 -9.42
C THR A 98 8.30 -9.65 -8.12
N LEU A 99 7.43 -10.64 -8.22
CA LEU A 99 7.00 -11.52 -7.13
C LEU A 99 7.68 -12.89 -7.21
N ASP A 100 7.83 -13.55 -6.07
CA ASP A 100 8.11 -14.99 -6.04
C ASP A 100 6.93 -15.77 -6.61
N ASN A 101 7.24 -16.82 -7.37
CA ASN A 101 6.23 -17.62 -8.03
C ASN A 101 5.26 -18.26 -7.03
N ALA A 102 5.71 -18.67 -5.85
CA ALA A 102 4.84 -19.21 -4.81
C ALA A 102 3.74 -18.22 -4.38
N HIS A 103 4.09 -16.93 -4.19
CA HIS A 103 3.12 -15.88 -3.90
C HIS A 103 2.21 -15.61 -5.11
N LEU A 104 2.77 -15.53 -6.31
CA LEU A 104 1.97 -15.27 -7.52
C LEU A 104 0.97 -16.39 -7.81
N VAL A 105 1.36 -17.67 -7.72
CA VAL A 105 0.46 -18.82 -7.92
C VAL A 105 -0.76 -18.72 -7.01
N LYS A 106 -0.55 -18.37 -5.74
CA LYS A 106 -1.64 -18.24 -4.78
C LYS A 106 -2.56 -17.07 -5.13
N LEU A 107 -1.99 -15.93 -5.52
CA LEU A 107 -2.74 -14.72 -5.88
C LEU A 107 -3.47 -14.86 -7.23
N ALA A 108 -2.87 -15.53 -8.19
CA ALA A 108 -3.38 -15.68 -9.56
C ALA A 108 -4.39 -16.82 -9.72
N ARG A 109 -4.61 -17.64 -8.68
CA ARG A 109 -5.60 -18.73 -8.72
C ARG A 109 -6.97 -18.22 -9.19
N THR A 110 -7.55 -18.93 -10.15
CA THR A 110 -8.88 -18.68 -10.72
C THR A 110 -9.48 -19.99 -11.23
N PRO A 111 -10.80 -20.24 -11.12
CA PRO A 111 -11.79 -19.43 -10.40
C PRO A 111 -11.59 -19.46 -8.87
N VAL A 112 -12.17 -18.48 -8.17
CA VAL A 112 -12.14 -18.36 -6.70
C VAL A 112 -13.46 -17.82 -6.18
N SER A 113 -13.89 -18.29 -5.01
CA SER A 113 -15.05 -17.72 -4.29
C SER A 113 -14.72 -16.42 -3.57
N VAL A 114 -13.47 -16.27 -3.12
CA VAL A 114 -12.98 -15.05 -2.45
C VAL A 114 -11.84 -14.47 -3.29
N HIS A 115 -12.08 -13.27 -3.85
CA HIS A 115 -11.12 -12.60 -4.69
C HIS A 115 -9.88 -12.14 -3.92
N LYS A 116 -8.77 -12.00 -4.65
CA LYS A 116 -7.48 -11.60 -4.09
C LYS A 116 -6.95 -10.40 -4.86
N ILE A 117 -6.42 -9.42 -4.15
CA ILE A 117 -5.70 -8.31 -4.74
C ILE A 117 -4.28 -8.21 -4.17
N LEU A 118 -3.39 -7.67 -4.99
CA LEU A 118 -2.06 -7.26 -4.59
C LEU A 118 -2.05 -5.74 -4.44
N VAL A 119 -1.61 -5.24 -3.28
CA VAL A 119 -1.38 -3.81 -3.02
C VAL A 119 0.12 -3.57 -2.87
N VAL A 120 0.68 -2.78 -3.78
CA VAL A 120 2.10 -2.41 -3.78
C VAL A 120 2.26 -0.96 -3.34
N MET A 121 2.87 -0.76 -2.17
CA MET A 121 3.26 0.55 -1.66
C MET A 121 4.67 0.92 -2.16
N LEU A 122 4.77 2.10 -2.78
CA LEU A 122 6.04 2.73 -3.13
C LEU A 122 6.35 3.83 -2.13
N VAL A 123 7.53 3.75 -1.49
CA VAL A 123 7.99 4.70 -0.48
C VAL A 123 9.32 5.35 -0.87
N PRO A 124 9.61 6.58 -0.38
CA PRO A 124 10.94 7.16 -0.47
C PRO A 124 12.02 6.24 0.11
N ARG A 125 13.25 6.34 -0.41
CA ARG A 125 14.38 5.53 0.07
C ARG A 125 14.81 5.92 1.48
N SER A 126 14.81 7.22 1.79
CA SER A 126 15.09 7.69 3.15
C SER A 126 13.85 7.56 4.03
N ARG A 127 14.02 6.97 5.22
CA ARG A 127 12.98 6.90 6.25
C ARG A 127 12.58 8.27 6.77
N ASP A 128 13.47 9.25 6.69
CA ASP A 128 13.19 10.64 7.09
C ASP A 128 12.12 11.29 6.22
N ASP A 129 11.93 10.74 5.01
CA ASP A 129 10.97 11.26 4.05
C ASP A 129 9.61 10.56 4.12
N TRP A 130 9.41 9.54 4.96
CA TRP A 130 8.17 8.75 4.96
C TRP A 130 6.96 9.47 5.56
N LEU A 131 7.19 10.31 6.58
CA LEU A 131 6.13 10.95 7.35
C LEU A 131 6.52 12.39 7.67
N ARG A 132 5.59 13.32 7.47
CA ARG A 132 5.73 14.72 7.87
C ARG A 132 4.50 15.12 8.65
N ALA A 133 4.68 15.58 9.88
CA ALA A 133 3.60 16.18 10.66
C ALA A 133 3.61 17.68 10.43
N GLY A 134 2.48 18.21 9.97
CA GLY A 134 2.18 19.64 9.93
C GLY A 134 1.12 20.00 10.99
N PRO A 135 0.76 21.28 11.10
CA PRO A 135 -0.29 21.74 12.01
C PRO A 135 -1.67 21.10 11.74
N ASP A 136 -2.00 20.90 10.47
CA ASP A 136 -3.34 20.47 10.04
C ASP A 136 -3.39 19.03 9.51
N SER A 137 -2.23 18.42 9.24
CA SER A 137 -2.16 17.11 8.60
C SER A 137 -0.96 16.27 9.03
N LEU A 138 -1.13 14.95 8.88
CA LEU A 138 -0.06 13.97 8.92
C LEU A 138 0.15 13.42 7.51
N ASP A 139 1.19 13.88 6.84
CA ASP A 139 1.49 13.50 5.46
C ASP A 139 2.32 12.22 5.42
N LEU A 140 1.68 11.13 5.01
CA LEU A 140 2.37 9.88 4.66
C LEU A 140 2.85 9.97 3.21
N ARG A 141 4.16 10.11 2.99
CA ARG A 141 4.73 10.18 1.64
C ARG A 141 4.91 8.78 1.07
N HIS A 142 3.91 8.34 0.32
CA HIS A 142 3.89 7.05 -0.36
C HIS A 142 2.91 7.08 -1.54
N ARG A 143 2.87 6.00 -2.31
CA ARG A 143 1.76 5.69 -3.23
C ARG A 143 1.45 4.19 -3.17
N CYS A 144 0.21 3.83 -2.88
CA CYS A 144 -0.25 2.46 -2.96
C CYS A 144 -0.97 2.23 -4.28
N TYR A 145 -0.60 1.17 -5.00
CA TYR A 145 -1.25 0.76 -6.24
C TYR A 145 -1.80 -0.64 -6.07
N TRP A 146 -2.92 -0.95 -6.70
CA TRP A 146 -3.52 -2.28 -6.63
C TRP A 146 -3.72 -2.93 -7.98
N THR A 147 -3.77 -4.26 -7.97
CA THR A 147 -4.20 -5.07 -9.11
C THR A 147 -4.83 -6.38 -8.64
N ASN A 148 -5.72 -6.94 -9.47
CA ASN A 148 -6.23 -8.29 -9.33
C ASN A 148 -5.40 -9.22 -10.24
N PRO A 149 -4.52 -10.07 -9.71
CA PRO A 149 -3.65 -10.93 -10.50
C PRO A 149 -4.32 -12.24 -10.96
N ALA A 150 -5.62 -12.43 -10.75
CA ALA A 150 -6.33 -13.64 -11.18
C ALA A 150 -6.07 -13.98 -12.65
N GLY A 151 -5.64 -15.21 -12.92
CA GLY A 151 -5.29 -15.70 -14.25
C GLY A 151 -3.92 -15.26 -14.78
N HIS A 152 -3.13 -14.49 -14.02
CA HIS A 152 -1.79 -14.09 -14.46
C HIS A 152 -0.86 -15.31 -14.57
N PRO A 153 -0.21 -15.56 -15.72
CA PRO A 153 0.67 -16.70 -15.90
C PRO A 153 1.97 -16.53 -15.09
N VAL A 154 2.52 -17.64 -14.61
CA VAL A 154 3.88 -17.71 -14.08
C VAL A 154 4.83 -17.91 -15.27
N THR A 155 5.74 -16.97 -15.49
CA THR A 155 6.61 -16.96 -16.69
C THR A 155 8.09 -17.15 -16.38
N GLY A 156 8.55 -16.83 -15.17
CA GLY A 156 9.95 -17.06 -14.77
C GLY A 156 10.13 -18.35 -13.98
N ARG A 157 11.39 -18.78 -13.80
CA ARG A 157 11.73 -20.02 -13.06
C ARG A 157 11.38 -19.96 -11.57
N HIS A 158 11.73 -18.85 -10.92
CA HIS A 158 11.49 -18.65 -9.47
C HIS A 158 10.67 -17.40 -9.17
N ARG A 159 10.72 -16.41 -10.07
CA ARG A 159 10.07 -15.12 -9.89
C ARG A 159 9.44 -14.68 -11.20
N THR A 160 8.30 -14.02 -11.11
CA THR A 160 7.55 -13.50 -12.25
C THR A 160 7.27 -12.02 -12.05
N THR A 161 7.43 -11.24 -13.12
CA THR A 161 7.13 -9.81 -13.11
C THR A 161 5.68 -9.60 -13.50
N VAL A 162 4.95 -8.87 -12.67
CA VAL A 162 3.60 -8.36 -12.93
C VAL A 162 3.66 -6.87 -13.22
N ARG A 163 2.74 -6.39 -14.07
CA ARG A 163 2.64 -4.97 -14.43
C ARG A 163 1.50 -4.32 -13.63
N LEU A 164 1.78 -3.21 -12.95
CA LEU A 164 0.79 -2.41 -12.23
C LEU A 164 0.58 -1.08 -12.94
N LEU A 165 -0.66 -0.61 -13.01
CA LEU A 165 -1.01 0.67 -13.63
C LEU A 165 -0.90 1.80 -12.61
N THR A 166 -0.31 2.94 -13.00
CA THR A 166 -0.19 4.12 -12.13
C THR A 166 -1.53 4.83 -11.91
N SER A 167 -2.55 4.53 -12.72
CA SER A 167 -3.93 4.98 -12.52
C SER A 167 -4.70 4.18 -11.46
N ARG A 168 -4.25 2.98 -11.08
CA ARG A 168 -4.92 2.13 -10.08
C ARG A 168 -4.38 2.40 -8.68
N ILE A 169 -4.64 3.60 -8.17
CA ILE A 169 -4.32 3.98 -6.80
C ILE A 169 -5.24 3.21 -5.84
N PHE A 170 -4.68 2.70 -4.74
CA PHE A 170 -5.43 2.02 -3.70
C PHE A 170 -5.72 3.01 -2.57
N ASP A 171 -6.88 3.66 -2.62
CA ASP A 171 -7.42 4.52 -1.58
C ASP A 171 -8.80 4.02 -1.12
N ASP A 172 -9.48 4.76 -0.24
CA ASP A 172 -10.80 4.43 0.28
C ASP A 172 -11.85 4.31 -0.83
N ARG A 173 -11.83 5.22 -1.81
CA ARG A 173 -12.76 5.19 -2.95
C ARG A 173 -12.54 3.95 -3.80
N ALA A 174 -11.30 3.64 -4.15
CA ALA A 174 -10.96 2.44 -4.90
C ALA A 174 -11.39 1.18 -4.16
N LEU A 175 -11.23 1.14 -2.83
CA LEU A 175 -11.70 0.03 -2.01
C LEU A 175 -13.23 -0.11 -2.04
N CYS A 176 -13.99 0.98 -1.84
CA CYS A 176 -15.44 0.99 -1.95
C CYS A 176 -15.93 0.50 -3.32
N GLU A 177 -15.28 0.95 -4.40
CA GLU A 177 -15.60 0.51 -5.76
C GLU A 177 -15.32 -0.98 -5.98
N ILE A 178 -14.18 -1.49 -5.50
CA ILE A 178 -13.84 -2.92 -5.55
C ILE A 178 -14.93 -3.73 -4.82
N MET A 179 -15.27 -3.32 -3.59
CA MET A 179 -16.22 -4.03 -2.76
C MET A 179 -17.63 -4.00 -3.37
N THR A 180 -18.03 -2.89 -3.97
CA THR A 180 -19.32 -2.78 -4.69
C THR A 180 -19.38 -3.74 -5.87
N ARG A 181 -18.30 -3.81 -6.68
CA ARG A 181 -18.23 -4.75 -7.80
C ARG A 181 -18.29 -6.21 -7.33
N VAL A 182 -17.53 -6.56 -6.29
CA VAL A 182 -17.53 -7.91 -5.71
C VAL A 182 -18.90 -8.25 -5.11
N GLY A 183 -19.51 -7.30 -4.41
CA GLY A 183 -20.88 -7.35 -3.87
C GLY A 183 -21.93 -7.72 -4.91
N ALA A 184 -21.76 -7.21 -6.12
CA ALA A 184 -22.63 -7.49 -7.26
C ALA A 184 -22.31 -8.81 -8.00
N GLY A 185 -21.41 -9.65 -7.46
CA GLY A 185 -20.93 -10.88 -8.10
C GLY A 185 -19.88 -10.65 -9.19
N GLY A 186 -19.37 -9.42 -9.31
CA GLY A 186 -18.28 -9.06 -10.21
C GLY A 186 -16.90 -9.37 -9.63
N ARG A 187 -15.87 -8.81 -10.26
CA ARG A 187 -14.46 -8.96 -9.84
C ARG A 187 -13.90 -7.58 -9.42
N PRO A 188 -12.88 -7.55 -8.54
CA PRO A 188 -12.14 -6.33 -8.24
C PRO A 188 -11.65 -5.62 -9.49
#